data_AF-A0A2A8V1F7-F1
#
_entry.id   AF-A0A2A8V1F7-F1
#
_cell.length_a   1.000
_cell.length_b   1.000
_cell.length_c   1.000
_cell.angle_alpha   90.00
_cell.angle_beta   90.00
_cell.angle_gamma   90.00
#
_symmetry.space_group_name_H-M   'P 1'
#
loop_
_entity.id
_entity.type
_entity.pdbx_description
1 polymer ?
#
loop_
_entity_poly.entity_id
_entity_poly.type
_entity_poly.pdbx_seq_one_letter_code
_entity_poly.pdbx_strand_id
1 'polypeptide(L)'
;MKTRLLLSMIAALTLLLMACSGGNVQVVEQAQPEKKSEEAAGEEIDSVDLGEITSQGQDEGQDEELEVTEDPLASYPSDKVEYARVWLQVIGNHEVGELNVQHLSAGEQLNPYDDTSVAYPEDVIVLSGKASADGMVTYSGNGDGTINVYDVPSHWPTSGQIEESMEEYTQKIVDGAEKVSIDVGKDEEVAELIEKING
;
A
#
# COMPACT_ATOMS: atom_id res chain seq x y z
N MET A 1 -50.65 -41.49 39.64
CA MET A 1 -51.86 -40.67 39.37
C MET A 1 -51.39 -39.31 38.87
N LYS A 2 -51.48 -39.09 37.55
CA LYS A 2 -52.29 -38.04 36.87
C LYS A 2 -51.81 -36.58 37.06
N THR A 3 -50.97 -36.16 36.10
CA THR A 3 -51.03 -34.96 35.24
C THR A 3 -51.46 -33.58 35.78
N ARG A 4 -50.68 -32.55 35.37
CA ARG A 4 -51.05 -31.33 34.59
C ARG A 4 -49.80 -30.44 34.49
N LEU A 5 -49.05 -30.42 33.39
CA LEU A 5 -49.26 -29.67 32.14
C LEU A 5 -49.59 -28.19 32.36
N LEU A 6 -48.59 -27.31 32.19
CA LEU A 6 -48.77 -25.88 31.96
C LEU A 6 -47.96 -25.47 30.72
N LEU A 7 -48.62 -24.64 29.93
CA LEU A 7 -48.45 -24.43 28.49
C LEU A 7 -47.24 -23.57 28.10
N SER A 8 -46.75 -23.90 26.92
CA SER A 8 -45.86 -23.17 26.02
C SER A 8 -46.35 -21.76 25.65
N MET A 9 -45.41 -20.80 25.58
CA MET A 9 -45.44 -19.68 24.65
C MET A 9 -44.05 -19.53 24.02
N ILE A 10 -43.81 -20.30 22.96
CA ILE A 10 -42.71 -20.09 22.03
C ILE A 10 -43.17 -19.01 21.04
N ALA A 11 -42.55 -17.84 21.09
CA ALA A 11 -42.72 -16.80 20.09
C ALA A 11 -41.96 -17.23 18.82
N ALA A 12 -42.70 -17.71 17.82
CA ALA A 12 -42.18 -18.02 16.51
C ALA A 12 -41.99 -16.71 15.72
N LEU A 13 -40.73 -16.32 15.48
CA LEU A 13 -40.38 -15.29 14.50
C LEU A 13 -39.93 -15.99 13.21
N THR A 14 -40.87 -16.22 12.31
CA THR A 14 -40.60 -16.75 10.97
C THR A 14 -40.38 -15.58 10.00
N LEU A 15 -39.12 -15.35 9.60
CA LEU A 15 -38.79 -14.58 8.41
C LEU A 15 -38.56 -15.56 7.26
N LEU A 16 -39.45 -15.51 6.26
CA LEU A 16 -39.35 -16.24 5.01
C LEU A 16 -38.17 -15.72 4.18
N LEU A 17 -37.20 -16.57 3.89
CA LEU A 17 -36.30 -16.41 2.75
C LEU A 17 -36.93 -17.09 1.54
N MET A 18 -37.34 -16.29 0.55
CA MET A 18 -37.64 -16.77 -0.79
C MET A 18 -36.32 -17.08 -1.51
N ALA A 19 -35.99 -18.36 -1.62
CA ALA A 19 -34.95 -18.87 -2.51
C ALA A 19 -35.58 -19.19 -3.87
N CYS A 20 -35.19 -18.45 -4.91
CA CYS A 20 -35.54 -18.76 -6.29
C CYS A 20 -34.74 -19.97 -6.78
N SER A 21 -35.43 -21.12 -6.77
CA SER A 21 -35.55 -22.10 -7.86
C SER A 21 -34.56 -22.01 -9.03
N GLY A 22 -33.77 -23.08 -9.22
CA GLY A 22 -33.04 -23.32 -10.46
C GLY A 22 -32.25 -24.63 -10.52
N GLY A 23 -32.93 -25.79 -10.44
CA GLY A 23 -32.50 -26.99 -11.20
C GLY A 23 -31.40 -27.89 -10.63
N ASN A 24 -31.87 -28.93 -9.94
CA ASN A 24 -31.21 -30.14 -9.44
C ASN A 24 -30.35 -30.91 -10.49
N VAL A 25 -29.22 -31.52 -10.09
CA VAL A 25 -29.02 -33.00 -10.03
C VAL A 25 -27.61 -33.32 -9.50
N GLN A 26 -27.58 -34.43 -8.77
CA GLN A 26 -26.61 -34.95 -7.83
C GLN A 26 -25.49 -35.84 -8.44
N VAL A 27 -24.42 -35.98 -7.64
CA VAL A 27 -23.69 -37.22 -7.29
C VAL A 27 -22.49 -37.68 -8.15
N VAL A 28 -21.31 -37.54 -7.51
CA VAL A 28 -20.25 -38.55 -7.23
C VAL A 28 -19.27 -38.98 -8.33
N GLU A 29 -18.00 -38.66 -8.04
CA GLU A 29 -16.77 -39.49 -8.10
C GLU A 29 -16.55 -40.42 -9.31
N GLN A 30 -15.55 -40.12 -10.14
CA GLN A 30 -14.30 -40.89 -10.27
C GLN A 30 -13.44 -40.45 -11.48
N ALA A 31 -12.13 -40.54 -11.26
CA ALA A 31 -11.07 -40.88 -12.22
C ALA A 31 -10.63 -39.84 -13.29
N GLN A 32 -9.36 -39.41 -13.16
CA GLN A 32 -8.50 -39.07 -14.30
C GLN A 32 -8.42 -40.25 -15.29
N PRO A 33 -8.19 -39.98 -16.58
CA PRO A 33 -6.83 -40.11 -17.06
C PRO A 33 -6.39 -38.98 -17.99
N GLU A 34 -5.12 -38.65 -17.86
CA GLU A 34 -4.35 -37.82 -18.77
C GLU A 34 -4.25 -38.47 -20.16
N LYS A 35 -4.30 -37.66 -21.22
CA LYS A 35 -3.90 -38.09 -22.57
C LYS A 35 -3.02 -37.03 -23.23
N LYS A 36 -1.80 -37.50 -23.53
CA LYS A 36 -0.68 -36.94 -24.30
C LYS A 36 -0.97 -36.88 -25.81
N SER A 37 -0.47 -35.83 -26.46
CA SER A 37 0.28 -35.77 -27.76
C SER A 37 0.28 -34.31 -28.24
N GLU A 38 1.45 -33.67 -28.40
CA GLU A 38 2.23 -33.52 -29.66
C GLU A 38 1.50 -32.60 -30.66
N GLU A 39 2.10 -31.69 -31.41
CA GLU A 39 3.44 -31.15 -31.66
C GLU A 39 3.19 -30.12 -32.79
N ALA A 40 3.94 -29.01 -32.85
CA ALA A 40 4.46 -28.45 -34.10
C ALA A 40 5.07 -27.07 -33.88
N ALA A 41 6.33 -26.98 -34.27
CA ALA A 41 7.19 -25.81 -34.29
C ALA A 41 6.90 -24.86 -35.45
N GLY A 42 7.47 -23.66 -35.34
CA GLY A 42 7.73 -22.68 -36.40
C GLY A 42 8.22 -21.39 -35.72
N GLU A 43 9.52 -21.29 -35.42
CA GLU A 43 10.50 -20.49 -36.18
C GLU A 43 10.18 -18.98 -36.22
N GLU A 44 10.89 -18.21 -35.40
CA GLU A 44 11.12 -16.77 -35.61
C GLU A 44 12.61 -16.47 -35.37
N ILE A 45 13.25 -16.22 -36.51
CA ILE A 45 14.44 -15.42 -36.86
C ILE A 45 14.26 -13.99 -36.31
N ASP A 46 15.21 -13.10 -36.05
CA ASP A 46 16.64 -12.97 -36.27
C ASP A 46 17.12 -11.86 -35.30
N SER A 47 18.33 -11.99 -34.79
CA SER A 47 18.99 -11.03 -33.90
C SER A 47 19.51 -9.82 -34.70
N VAL A 48 19.05 -8.61 -34.37
CA VAL A 48 19.68 -7.36 -34.80
C VAL A 48 20.74 -6.94 -33.79
N ASP A 49 22.01 -7.00 -34.21
CA ASP A 49 23.16 -6.43 -33.51
C ASP A 49 23.88 -5.39 -34.43
N LEU A 50 24.52 -4.46 -33.73
CA LEU A 50 24.92 -3.10 -34.02
C LEU A 50 25.72 -2.84 -35.31
N GLY A 51 25.35 -1.76 -35.99
CA GLY A 51 26.18 -1.05 -36.96
C GLY A 51 26.26 0.44 -36.63
N GLU A 52 27.34 0.85 -35.98
CA GLU A 52 27.79 2.25 -35.91
C GLU A 52 28.34 2.67 -37.27
N ILE A 53 27.75 3.69 -37.94
CA ILE A 53 28.44 4.53 -38.93
C ILE A 53 27.96 5.99 -38.84
N THR A 54 28.97 6.85 -38.80
CA THR A 54 29.05 8.32 -38.80
C THR A 54 28.42 9.06 -39.99
N SER A 55 27.83 10.23 -39.67
CA SER A 55 27.86 11.54 -40.36
C SER A 55 27.73 11.64 -41.89
N GLN A 56 26.61 12.20 -42.38
CA GLN A 56 26.52 13.54 -43.03
C GLN A 56 25.17 13.73 -43.77
N GLY A 57 24.46 14.80 -43.39
CA GLY A 57 23.69 15.71 -44.26
C GLY A 57 22.46 15.20 -45.03
N GLN A 58 21.27 15.66 -44.65
CA GLN A 58 20.56 16.72 -45.38
C GLN A 58 19.28 17.13 -44.65
N ASP A 59 19.15 18.44 -44.52
CA ASP A 59 17.99 19.25 -44.20
C ASP A 59 16.78 18.88 -45.09
N GLU A 60 15.71 18.37 -44.46
CA GLU A 60 14.32 18.60 -44.86
C GLU A 60 13.48 18.70 -43.59
N GLY A 61 12.88 19.88 -43.38
CA GLY A 61 12.14 20.26 -42.20
C GLY A 61 10.94 19.37 -41.91
N GLN A 62 10.92 18.87 -40.67
CA GLN A 62 9.72 18.78 -39.87
C GLN A 62 10.09 19.44 -38.55
N ASP A 63 9.64 20.67 -38.34
CA ASP A 63 9.55 21.24 -37.00
C ASP A 63 8.50 20.39 -36.26
N GLU A 64 8.93 19.22 -35.78
CA GLU A 64 8.36 18.68 -34.56
C GLU A 64 8.77 19.67 -33.49
N GLU A 65 7.89 20.63 -33.24
CA GLU A 65 7.86 21.40 -32.01
C GLU A 65 7.83 20.35 -30.89
N LEU A 66 9.03 20.01 -30.39
CA LEU A 66 9.19 19.30 -29.14
C LEU A 66 8.50 20.22 -28.13
N GLU A 67 7.24 19.93 -27.84
CA GLU A 67 6.61 20.44 -26.64
C GLU A 67 7.49 19.93 -25.50
N VAL A 68 8.37 20.81 -25.04
CA VAL A 68 9.03 20.66 -23.76
C VAL A 68 7.90 20.82 -22.75
N THR A 69 7.19 19.73 -22.50
CA THR A 69 6.33 19.62 -21.32
C THR A 69 7.28 19.75 -20.15
N GLU A 70 7.33 20.94 -19.55
CA GLU A 70 8.15 21.15 -18.36
C GLU A 70 7.73 20.13 -17.30
N ASP A 71 8.71 19.40 -16.76
CA ASP A 71 8.49 18.47 -15.66
C ASP A 71 7.90 19.27 -14.48
N PRO A 72 6.63 19.02 -14.08
CA PRO A 72 5.96 19.81 -13.07
C PRO A 72 6.59 19.64 -11.69
N LEU A 73 7.41 18.60 -11.49
CA LEU A 73 8.13 18.35 -10.25
C LEU A 73 9.52 18.97 -10.20
N ALA A 74 10.06 19.44 -11.32
CA ALA A 74 11.44 19.95 -11.41
C ALA A 74 11.72 21.14 -10.48
N SER A 75 10.69 21.88 -10.07
CA SER A 75 10.79 23.02 -9.17
C SER A 75 10.69 22.66 -7.68
N TYR A 76 10.25 21.43 -7.35
CA TYR A 76 10.04 21.03 -5.97
C TYR A 76 11.28 20.37 -5.35
N PRO A 77 11.50 20.56 -4.04
CA PRO A 77 12.47 19.79 -3.29
C PRO A 77 12.19 18.28 -3.36
N SER A 78 13.25 17.47 -3.45
CA SER A 78 13.13 16.01 -3.58
C SER A 78 12.44 15.36 -2.39
N ASP A 79 12.59 15.92 -1.19
CA ASP A 79 11.95 15.40 0.03
C ASP A 79 10.43 15.61 -0.01
N LYS A 80 9.96 16.77 -0.48
CA LYS A 80 8.52 17.03 -0.70
C LYS A 80 7.93 16.08 -1.73
N VAL A 81 8.68 15.79 -2.81
CA VAL A 81 8.28 14.79 -3.82
C VAL A 81 8.18 13.40 -3.20
N GLU A 82 9.15 13.00 -2.37
CA GLU A 82 9.10 11.73 -1.64
C GLU A 82 7.87 11.66 -0.71
N TYR A 83 7.63 12.69 0.10
CA TYR A 83 6.50 12.72 1.04
C TYR A 83 5.16 12.54 0.32
N ALA A 84 4.98 13.25 -0.80
CA ALA A 84 3.77 13.14 -1.59
C ALA A 84 3.60 11.74 -2.20
N ARG A 85 4.64 11.17 -2.81
CA ARG A 85 4.60 9.82 -3.38
C ARG A 85 4.32 8.75 -2.33
N VAL A 86 4.97 8.83 -1.17
CA VAL A 86 4.74 7.90 -0.05
C VAL A 86 3.30 8.00 0.43
N TRP A 87 2.77 9.21 0.62
CA TRP A 87 1.38 9.40 1.05
C TRP A 87 0.38 8.83 0.04
N LEU A 88 0.52 9.17 -1.25
CA LEU A 88 -0.37 8.68 -2.30
C LEU A 88 -0.34 7.15 -2.41
N GLN A 89 0.83 6.53 -2.27
CA GLN A 89 0.94 5.09 -2.42
C GLN A 89 0.53 4.31 -1.17
N VAL A 90 0.98 4.74 0.01
CA VAL A 90 0.76 3.98 1.27
C VAL A 90 -0.61 4.26 1.86
N ILE A 91 -1.04 5.53 1.86
CA ILE A 91 -2.34 5.93 2.42
C ILE A 91 -3.44 5.91 1.36
N GLY A 92 -3.13 6.28 0.11
CA GLY A 92 -4.12 6.31 -0.97
C GLY A 92 -5.15 7.44 -0.86
N ASN A 93 -4.88 8.46 -0.03
CA ASN A 93 -5.79 9.58 0.18
C ASN A 93 -5.34 10.83 -0.60
N HIS A 94 -5.88 11.00 -1.81
CA HIS A 94 -5.60 12.16 -2.68
C HIS A 94 -6.28 13.44 -2.18
N GLU A 95 -7.35 13.30 -1.41
CA GLU A 95 -8.25 14.38 -0.98
C GLU A 95 -7.87 14.99 0.38
N VAL A 96 -6.71 14.58 0.94
CA VAL A 96 -6.22 15.19 2.18
C VAL A 96 -6.14 16.71 2.00
N GLY A 97 -6.68 17.44 2.97
CA GLY A 97 -6.71 18.91 2.91
C GLY A 97 -5.37 19.56 3.27
N GLU A 98 -4.57 18.87 4.08
CA GLU A 98 -3.28 19.33 4.60
C GLU A 98 -2.48 18.11 5.06
N LEU A 99 -1.22 18.03 4.62
CA LEU A 99 -0.28 16.96 4.95
C LEU A 99 0.81 17.50 5.87
N ASN A 100 0.87 17.01 7.10
CA ASN A 100 1.88 17.38 8.08
C ASN A 100 3.07 16.42 8.01
N VAL A 101 4.27 16.97 8.16
CA VAL A 101 5.53 16.21 8.18
C VAL A 101 6.20 16.40 9.53
N GLN A 102 6.59 15.30 10.17
CA GLN A 102 7.43 15.30 11.36
C GLN A 102 8.64 14.40 11.14
N HIS A 103 9.82 14.89 11.50
CA HIS A 103 11.05 14.11 11.52
C HIS A 103 11.37 13.68 12.95
N LEU A 104 11.70 12.41 13.12
CA LEU A 104 12.20 11.83 14.37
C LEU A 104 13.55 11.20 14.09
N SER A 105 14.49 11.39 15.01
CA SER A 105 15.86 10.91 14.87
C SER A 105 15.97 9.45 15.30
N ALA A 106 16.95 8.74 14.75
CA ALA A 106 17.37 7.44 15.27
C ALA A 106 17.67 7.54 16.77
N GLY A 107 17.21 6.57 17.55
CA GLY A 107 17.36 6.55 19.00
C GLY A 107 16.23 7.24 19.78
N GLU A 108 15.30 7.96 19.13
CA GLU A 108 14.06 8.41 19.78
C GLU A 108 13.13 7.23 20.07
N GLN A 109 12.41 7.27 21.20
CA GLN A 109 11.47 6.20 21.59
C GLN A 109 10.31 6.11 20.60
N LEU A 110 9.97 4.87 20.20
CA LEU A 110 8.86 4.58 19.29
C LEU A 110 7.50 4.92 19.93
N ASN A 111 7.30 4.57 21.20
CA ASN A 111 6.23 5.07 22.05
C ASN A 111 6.81 6.11 23.05
N PRO A 112 6.60 7.41 22.82
CA PRO A 112 7.15 8.47 23.68
C PRO A 112 6.49 8.57 25.06
N TYR A 113 5.47 7.74 25.33
CA TYR A 113 4.76 7.71 26.60
C TYR A 113 5.18 6.53 27.51
N ASP A 114 6.09 5.67 27.06
CA ASP A 114 6.56 4.51 27.81
C ASP A 114 8.09 4.38 27.73
N ASP A 115 8.75 4.52 28.88
CA ASP A 115 10.22 4.49 28.98
C ASP A 115 10.86 3.13 28.61
N THR A 116 10.05 2.07 28.54
CA THR A 116 10.48 0.72 28.11
C THR A 116 10.33 0.49 26.62
N SER A 117 9.71 1.44 25.90
CA SER A 117 9.63 1.38 24.43
C SER A 117 11.01 1.28 23.81
N VAL A 118 11.13 0.43 22.79
CA VAL A 118 12.32 0.45 21.94
C VAL A 118 12.39 1.76 21.16
N ALA A 119 13.58 2.09 20.68
CA ALA A 119 13.83 3.27 19.87
C ALA A 119 13.77 2.97 18.37
N TYR A 120 13.53 4.00 17.57
CA TYR A 120 13.71 3.90 16.12
C TYR A 120 15.18 3.58 15.77
N PRO A 121 15.43 2.60 14.89
CA PRO A 121 16.80 2.21 14.51
C PRO A 121 17.45 3.22 13.55
N GLU A 122 16.64 4.00 12.84
CA GLU A 122 17.03 4.96 11.80
C GLU A 122 16.21 6.24 11.96
N ASP A 123 16.59 7.30 11.26
CA ASP A 123 15.76 8.51 11.18
C ASP A 123 14.45 8.17 10.46
N VAL A 124 13.32 8.62 11.00
CA VAL A 124 11.99 8.37 10.45
C VAL A 124 11.22 9.66 10.18
N ILE A 125 10.33 9.58 9.20
CA ILE A 125 9.39 10.61 8.81
C ILE A 125 7.99 10.10 9.16
N VAL A 126 7.24 10.91 9.88
CA VAL A 126 5.81 10.70 10.14
C VAL A 126 5.02 11.66 9.27
N LEU A 127 4.21 11.10 8.37
CA LEU A 127 3.24 11.86 7.58
C LEU A 127 1.86 11.67 8.18
N SER A 128 1.11 12.76 8.34
CA SER A 128 -0.25 12.69 8.86
C SER A 128 -1.14 13.74 8.21
N GLY A 129 -2.39 13.36 7.95
CA GLY A 129 -3.38 14.34 7.54
C GLY A 129 -3.87 15.17 8.73
N LYS A 130 -4.52 16.30 8.43
CA LYS A 130 -5.09 17.19 9.45
C LYS A 130 -6.07 16.49 10.38
N ALA A 131 -6.93 15.63 9.82
CA ALA A 131 -7.84 14.81 10.59
C ALA A 131 -7.27 13.39 10.73
N SER A 132 -7.45 12.75 11.87
CA SER A 132 -6.97 11.37 12.08
C SER A 132 -7.55 10.37 11.06
N ALA A 133 -8.74 10.65 10.52
CA ALA A 133 -9.37 9.83 9.48
C ALA A 133 -8.67 9.93 8.11
N ASP A 134 -7.85 10.97 7.90
CA ASP A 134 -7.08 11.14 6.66
C ASP A 134 -5.92 10.15 6.55
N GLY A 135 -5.44 9.64 7.69
CA GLY A 135 -4.38 8.63 7.78
C GLY A 135 -3.08 9.14 8.42
N MET A 136 -2.18 8.19 8.67
CA MET A 136 -0.82 8.43 9.15
C MET A 136 0.08 7.29 8.66
N VAL A 137 1.31 7.63 8.25
CA VAL A 137 2.36 6.65 7.93
C VAL A 137 3.65 7.08 8.60
N THR A 138 4.36 6.12 9.21
CA THR A 138 5.72 6.31 9.73
C THR A 138 6.67 5.49 8.90
N TYR A 139 7.72 6.10 8.34
CA TYR A 139 8.67 5.38 7.49
C TYR A 139 10.08 5.97 7.57
N SER A 140 11.06 5.19 7.12
CA SER A 140 12.43 5.65 6.85
C SER A 140 12.73 5.53 5.35
N GLY A 141 13.43 6.50 4.78
CA GLY A 141 13.82 6.49 3.37
C GLY A 141 15.16 5.78 3.16
N ASN A 142 15.24 4.88 2.17
CA ASN A 142 16.47 4.14 1.87
C ASN A 142 17.37 4.82 0.81
N GLY A 143 16.89 5.89 0.18
CA GLY A 143 17.62 6.64 -0.87
C GLY A 143 17.75 5.91 -2.21
N ASP A 144 17.13 4.74 -2.37
CA ASP A 144 17.14 3.91 -3.59
C ASP A 144 15.76 3.80 -4.26
N GLY A 145 14.82 4.68 -3.88
CA GLY A 145 13.41 4.60 -4.31
C GLY A 145 12.57 3.64 -3.49
N THR A 146 13.11 3.08 -2.41
CA THR A 146 12.37 2.28 -1.44
C THR A 146 12.33 2.93 -0.06
N ILE A 147 11.38 2.51 0.77
CA ILE A 147 11.20 2.93 2.16
C ILE A 147 11.04 1.72 3.07
N ASN A 148 11.30 1.88 4.38
CA ASN A 148 10.86 0.92 5.40
C ASN A 148 9.66 1.53 6.14
N VAL A 149 8.49 0.90 6.04
CA VAL A 149 7.23 1.33 6.68
C VAL A 149 7.10 0.64 8.04
N TYR A 150 6.81 1.41 9.08
CA TYR A 150 6.58 0.92 10.44
C TYR A 150 5.08 0.92 10.75
N ASP A 151 4.54 -0.21 11.22
CA ASP A 151 3.15 -0.34 11.66
C ASP A 151 2.92 0.29 13.05
N VAL A 152 3.13 1.60 13.13
CA VAL A 152 2.95 2.38 14.37
C VAL A 152 1.45 2.58 14.59
N PRO A 153 0.89 2.15 15.74
CA PRO A 153 -0.54 2.30 15.98
C PRO A 153 -0.90 3.78 16.17
N SER A 154 -2.09 4.16 15.68
CA SER A 154 -2.63 5.50 15.96
C SER A 154 -2.87 5.76 17.46
N HIS A 155 -3.02 4.70 18.25
CA HIS A 155 -3.22 4.75 19.69
C HIS A 155 -2.47 3.58 20.34
N TRP A 156 -1.63 3.89 21.34
CA TRP A 156 -0.92 2.86 22.08
C TRP A 156 -1.88 1.97 22.87
N PRO A 157 -1.70 0.63 22.82
CA PRO A 157 -2.47 -0.26 23.67
C PRO A 157 -2.13 -0.01 25.14
N THR A 158 -3.15 -0.08 25.99
CA THR A 158 -2.95 -0.17 27.43
C THR A 158 -2.52 -1.58 27.82
N SER A 159 -1.94 -1.75 29.01
CA SER A 159 -1.43 -3.04 29.51
C SER A 159 -2.45 -4.17 29.59
N GLY A 160 -3.75 -3.89 29.48
CA GLY A 160 -4.81 -4.90 29.43
C GLY A 160 -5.26 -5.28 28.01
N GLN A 161 -4.72 -4.63 26.97
CA GLN A 161 -5.07 -4.85 25.56
C GLN A 161 -4.01 -5.70 24.82
N ILE A 162 -2.81 -5.82 25.39
CA ILE A 162 -1.72 -6.66 24.89
C ILE A 162 -1.27 -7.60 25.99
N GLU A 163 -0.89 -8.82 25.61
CA GLU A 163 -0.39 -9.85 26.54
C GLU A 163 1.13 -9.70 26.79
N GLU A 164 1.82 -9.02 25.88
CA GLU A 164 3.28 -8.78 25.92
C GLU A 164 3.63 -7.45 26.58
N SER A 165 4.91 -7.27 26.90
CA SER A 165 5.42 -5.98 27.40
C SER A 165 5.43 -4.91 26.30
N MET A 166 5.49 -3.64 26.69
CA MET A 166 5.60 -2.55 25.71
C MET A 166 6.91 -2.58 24.92
N GLU A 167 8.00 -2.99 25.56
CA GLU A 167 9.27 -3.28 24.90
C GLU A 167 9.10 -4.33 23.79
N GLU A 168 8.52 -5.50 24.09
CA GLU A 168 8.29 -6.56 23.10
C GLU A 168 7.35 -6.13 21.97
N TYR A 169 6.26 -5.43 22.31
CA TYR A 169 5.31 -4.92 21.34
C TYR A 169 5.95 -3.94 20.35
N THR A 170 6.73 -2.99 20.87
CA THR A 170 7.41 -1.99 20.03
C THR A 170 8.59 -2.61 19.27
N GLN A 171 9.28 -3.60 19.82
CA GLN A 171 10.30 -4.38 19.10
C GLN A 171 9.71 -5.09 17.88
N LYS A 172 8.49 -5.65 17.99
CA LYS A 172 7.81 -6.26 16.84
C LYS A 172 7.49 -5.26 15.72
N ILE A 173 7.23 -4.00 16.05
CA ILE A 173 7.01 -2.95 15.04
C ILE A 173 8.33 -2.66 14.29
N VAL A 174 9.44 -2.59 15.01
CA VAL A 174 10.77 -2.37 14.41
C VAL A 174 11.19 -3.57 13.55
N ASP A 175 11.12 -4.78 14.10
CA ASP A 175 11.51 -6.01 13.41
C ASP A 175 10.58 -6.35 12.24
N GLY A 176 9.33 -5.90 12.32
CA GLY A 176 8.29 -6.08 11.32
C GLY A 176 8.23 -4.97 10.26
N ALA A 177 9.17 -4.03 10.25
CA ALA A 177 9.18 -2.95 9.27
C ALA A 177 9.20 -3.51 7.83
N GLU A 178 8.27 -3.05 7.00
CA GLU A 178 8.10 -3.57 5.64
C GLU A 178 8.88 -2.71 4.65
N LYS A 179 9.75 -3.34 3.86
CA LYS A 179 10.44 -2.67 2.76
C LYS A 179 9.51 -2.54 1.54
N VAL A 180 9.17 -1.31 1.16
CA VAL A 180 8.24 -0.98 0.07
C VAL A 180 8.96 -0.18 -1.02
N SER A 181 8.78 -0.55 -2.29
CA SER A 181 9.23 0.26 -3.42
C SER A 181 8.20 1.34 -3.73
N ILE A 182 8.64 2.59 -3.88
CA ILE A 182 7.77 3.71 -4.19
C ILE A 182 7.74 3.95 -5.70
N ASP A 183 6.54 3.95 -6.28
CA ASP A 183 6.29 4.27 -7.67
C ASP A 183 6.42 5.79 -7.89
N VAL A 184 6.81 6.19 -9.09
CA VAL A 184 6.91 7.61 -9.45
C VAL A 184 5.53 8.28 -9.47
N GLY A 185 4.47 7.52 -9.74
CA GLY A 185 3.10 8.01 -9.80
C GLY A 185 2.84 8.92 -10.99
N LYS A 186 1.77 9.72 -10.92
CA LYS A 186 1.49 10.79 -11.88
C LYS A 186 2.02 12.10 -11.32
N ASP A 187 2.88 12.77 -12.08
CA ASP A 187 3.60 13.94 -11.60
C ASP A 187 2.66 15.10 -11.22
N GLU A 188 1.52 15.25 -11.89
CA GLU A 188 0.50 16.24 -11.55
C GLU A 188 -0.16 15.97 -10.20
N GLU A 189 -0.49 14.71 -9.89
CA GLU A 189 -1.10 14.34 -8.60
C GLU A 189 -0.09 14.51 -7.45
N VAL A 190 1.18 14.22 -7.72
CA VAL A 190 2.27 14.47 -6.78
C VAL A 190 2.42 15.97 -6.54
N ALA A 191 2.45 16.79 -7.59
CA ALA A 191 2.54 18.24 -7.50
C ALA A 191 1.36 18.84 -6.70
N GLU A 192 0.14 18.40 -6.98
CA GLU A 192 -1.06 18.85 -6.26
C GLU A 192 -1.00 18.55 -4.76
N LEU A 193 -0.42 17.40 -4.38
CA LEU A 193 -0.27 17.05 -2.98
C LEU A 193 0.85 17.83 -2.29
N ILE A 194 1.95 18.12 -2.99
CA ILE A 194 3.07 18.93 -2.46
C ILE A 194 2.59 20.30 -1.98
N GLU A 195 1.67 20.93 -2.71
CA GLU A 195 1.07 22.22 -2.35
C GLU A 195 0.29 22.19 -1.03
N LYS A 196 -0.06 21.00 -0.52
CA LYS A 196 -0.77 20.81 0.74
C LYS A 196 0.16 20.46 1.90
N ILE A 197 1.47 20.34 1.66
CA ILE A 197 2.44 19.92 2.68
C ILE A 197 2.80 21.10 3.59
N ASN A 198 2.40 21.00 4.86
CA ASN A 198 2.89 21.85 5.93
C ASN A 198 4.12 21.20 6.60
N GLY A 199 5.22 21.93 6.63
CA GLY A 199 6.47 21.54 7.29
C GLY A 199 7.20 22.76 7.81
#